data_AF-J0ZH25-F1
#
_entry.id   AF-J0ZH25-F1
#
_cell.length_a   1.000
_cell.length_b   1.000
_cell.length_c   1.000
_cell.angle_alpha   90.00
_cell.angle_beta   90.00
_cell.angle_gamma   90.00
#
_symmetry.space_group_name_H-M   'P 1'
#
loop_
_entity.id
_entity.type
_entity.pdbx_description
1 polymer ?
#
loop_
_entity_poly.entity_id
_entity_poly.type
_entity_poly.pdbx_seq_one_letter_code
_entity_poly.pdbx_strand_id
1 'polypeptide(L)'
;MGRGSQAKLAAHLGVRRPAISNIVNLNPDKEMRDIKADELVKIMEFFKDSSPVSGFCSDDFLYLYSQANDSEKKIVEDLLKSLLAARNL
;
A
#
# COMPACT_ATOMS: atom_id res chain seq x y z
N MET A 1 6.82 -8.25 -16.28
CA MET A 1 6.33 -6.88 -16.52
C MET A 1 6.69 -6.04 -15.30
N GLY A 2 7.42 -4.92 -15.42
CA GLY A 2 7.89 -4.17 -14.21
C GLY A 2 9.04 -3.18 -14.45
N ARG A 3 9.66 -3.23 -15.64
CA ARG A 3 10.74 -2.30 -16.01
C ARG A 3 10.29 -0.83 -16.08
N GLY A 4 9.04 -0.58 -16.48
CA GLY A 4 8.50 0.78 -16.63
C GLY A 4 8.12 1.43 -15.30
N SER A 5 7.51 0.68 -14.37
CA SER A 5 7.11 1.18 -13.05
C SER A 5 8.31 1.53 -12.18
N GLN A 6 9.37 0.71 -12.19
CA GLN A 6 10.61 1.03 -11.49
C GLN A 6 11.29 2.30 -12.01
N ALA A 7 11.26 2.54 -13.32
CA ALA A 7 11.85 3.74 -13.91
C ALA A 7 11.06 5.01 -13.54
N LYS A 8 9.73 4.92 -13.50
CA LYS A 8 8.85 6.02 -13.06
C LYS A 8 9.04 6.34 -11.58
N LEU A 9 9.13 5.32 -10.73
CA LEU A 9 9.40 5.51 -9.30
C LEU A 9 10.80 6.12 -9.07
N ALA A 10 11.82 5.64 -9.80
CA ALA A 10 13.16 6.19 -9.73
C ALA A 10 13.19 7.69 -10.09
N ALA A 11 12.49 8.08 -11.16
CA ALA A 11 12.36 9.47 -11.57
C ALA A 11 11.63 10.32 -10.52
N HIS A 12 10.55 9.81 -9.92
CA HIS A 12 9.80 10.49 -8.87
C HIS A 12 10.61 10.71 -7.58
N LEU A 13 11.44 9.73 -7.21
CA LEU A 13 12.33 9.83 -6.04
C LEU A 13 13.62 10.61 -6.32
N GLY A 14 13.91 10.96 -7.58
CA GLY A 14 15.16 11.60 -7.96
C GLY A 14 16.39 10.70 -7.83
N VAL A 15 16.22 9.38 -7.91
CA VAL A 15 17.30 8.39 -7.74
C VAL A 15 17.58 7.63 -9.04
N ARG A 16 18.75 7.00 -9.12
CA ARG A 16 19.06 6.11 -10.25
C ARG A 16 18.25 4.83 -10.13
N ARG A 17 17.81 4.30 -11.27
CA ARG A 17 17.01 3.07 -11.34
C ARG A 17 17.57 1.85 -10.59
N PRO A 18 18.89 1.59 -10.57
CA PRO A 18 19.46 0.51 -9.74
C PRO A 18 19.17 0.67 -8.25
N ALA A 19 19.03 1.90 -7.75
CA ALA A 19 18.68 2.14 -6.34
C ALA A 19 17.30 1.57 -5.98
N ILE A 20 16.34 1.61 -6.90
CA ILE A 20 15.04 0.95 -6.71
C ILE A 20 15.20 -0.57 -6.69
N SER A 21 16.06 -1.11 -7.55
CA SER A 21 16.34 -2.54 -7.58
C SER A 21 16.91 -3.01 -6.24
N ASN A 22 17.79 -2.24 -5.61
CA ASN A 22 18.40 -2.58 -4.32
C ASN A 22 17.41 -2.43 -3.15
N ILE A 23 16.33 -1.66 -3.31
CA ILE A 23 15.25 -1.55 -2.33
C ILE A 23 14.30 -2.76 -2.39
N VAL A 24 13.95 -3.21 -3.61
CA VAL A 24 12.95 -4.28 -3.80
C VAL A 24 13.55 -5.68 -3.91
N ASN A 25 14.87 -5.80 -3.81
CA ASN A 25 15.55 -7.08 -3.91
C ASN A 25 15.29 -7.91 -2.66
N LEU A 26 14.85 -9.15 -2.82
CA LEU A 26 14.64 -10.09 -1.72
C LEU A 26 15.75 -11.14 -1.62
N ASN A 27 16.72 -11.11 -2.55
CA ASN A 27 17.84 -12.04 -2.53
C ASN A 27 18.94 -11.49 -1.60
N PRO A 28 19.30 -12.22 -0.52
CA PRO A 28 20.33 -11.79 0.43
C PRO A 28 21.74 -11.72 -0.17
N ASP A 29 22.00 -12.40 -1.30
CA ASP A 29 23.30 -12.44 -1.96
C ASP A 29 23.53 -11.25 -2.90
N LYS A 30 22.57 -10.32 -2.99
CA LYS A 30 22.63 -9.14 -3.86
C LYS A 30 22.61 -7.87 -3.02
N GLU A 31 23.05 -6.77 -3.63
CA GLU A 31 22.98 -5.47 -2.97
C GLU A 31 21.55 -5.14 -2.54
N MET A 32 21.40 -4.89 -1.24
CA MET A 32 20.17 -4.45 -0.59
C MET A 32 20.40 -3.08 0.06
N ARG A 33 19.36 -2.27 0.14
CA ARG A 33 19.41 -0.94 0.74
C ARG A 33 18.12 -0.64 1.49
N ASP A 34 18.25 -0.07 2.69
CA ASP A 34 17.13 0.45 3.47
C ASP A 34 16.48 1.69 2.83
N ILE A 35 15.16 1.82 3.04
CA ILE A 35 14.36 2.97 2.61
C ILE A 35 14.42 4.04 3.70
N LYS A 36 14.80 5.27 3.34
CA LYS A 36 14.76 6.41 4.27
C LYS A 36 13.33 6.88 4.51
N ALA A 37 13.07 7.53 5.64
CA ALA A 37 11.72 8.01 6.00
C ALA A 37 11.13 8.99 4.96
N ASP A 38 11.94 9.89 4.41
CA ASP A 38 11.53 10.84 3.36
C ASP A 38 11.26 10.14 2.01
N GLU A 39 12.05 9.12 1.67
CA GLU A 39 11.81 8.27 0.51
C GLU A 39 10.50 7.50 0.66
N LEU A 40 10.19 6.99 1.86
CA LEU A 40 8.95 6.28 2.13
C LEU A 40 7.72 7.16 1.91
N VAL A 41 7.74 8.41 2.37
CA VAL A 41 6.65 9.38 2.15
C VAL A 41 6.41 9.58 0.65
N LYS A 42 7.48 9.80 -0.13
CA LYS A 42 7.40 9.97 -1.58
C LYS A 42 6.98 8.70 -2.32
N ILE A 43 7.39 7.52 -1.84
CA ILE A 43 6.93 6.22 -2.35
C ILE A 43 5.41 6.12 -2.14
N MET A 44 4.93 6.44 -0.94
CA MET A 44 3.49 6.44 -0.65
C MET A 44 2.76 7.41 -1.56
N GLU A 45 3.25 8.64 -1.75
CA GLU A 45 2.69 9.62 -2.70
C GLU A 45 2.64 9.10 -4.14
N PHE A 46 3.73 8.50 -4.63
CA PHE A 46 3.79 7.89 -5.95
C PHE A 46 2.72 6.83 -6.16
N PHE A 47 2.41 6.06 -5.12
CA PHE A 47 1.40 5.00 -5.16
C PHE A 47 0.00 5.46 -4.70
N LYS A 48 -0.19 6.69 -4.22
CA LYS A 48 -1.53 7.18 -3.81
C LYS A 48 -2.55 7.18 -4.96
N ASP A 49 -2.11 7.33 -6.21
CA ASP A 49 -2.96 7.14 -7.41
C ASP A 49 -3.23 5.66 -7.78
N SER A 50 -2.56 4.72 -7.09
CA SER A 50 -2.67 3.28 -7.33
C SER A 50 -2.60 2.51 -6.02
N SER A 51 -3.36 2.94 -5.02
CA SER A 51 -3.64 2.08 -3.88
C SER A 51 -4.19 0.76 -4.44
N PRO A 52 -3.63 -0.41 -4.08
CA PRO A 52 -4.21 -1.71 -4.44
C PRO A 52 -5.61 -1.89 -3.80
N VAL A 53 -6.02 -0.96 -2.94
CA VAL A 53 -7.42 -0.72 -2.59
C VAL A 53 -8.07 0.10 -3.72
N SER A 54 -8.13 -0.47 -4.94
CA SER A 54 -8.97 0.06 -6.03
C SER A 54 -10.44 -0.27 -5.78
N GLY A 55 -10.89 -0.09 -4.55
CA GLY A 55 -12.28 -0.12 -4.16
C GLY A 55 -12.60 1.27 -3.65
N PHE A 56 -13.75 1.81 -4.04
CA PHE A 56 -14.35 3.01 -3.47
C PHE A 56 -14.61 2.82 -1.97
N CYS A 57 -13.56 2.75 -1.16
CA CYS A 57 -13.68 2.87 0.27
C CYS A 57 -13.75 4.38 0.51
N SER A 58 -14.88 4.88 0.98
CA SER A 58 -15.00 6.32 1.22
C SER A 58 -13.93 6.73 2.22
N ASP A 59 -13.28 7.87 1.98
CA ASP A 59 -12.30 8.45 2.91
C ASP A 59 -12.91 8.57 4.32
N ASP A 60 -14.22 8.84 4.39
CA ASP A 60 -15.01 8.85 5.62
C ASP A 60 -15.02 7.51 6.35
N PHE A 61 -15.20 6.38 5.63
CA PHE A 61 -15.19 5.06 6.25
C PHE A 61 -13.80 4.72 6.80
N LEU A 62 -12.74 4.99 6.02
CA LEU A 62 -11.36 4.74 6.47
C LEU A 62 -11.01 5.60 7.68
N TYR A 63 -11.42 6.87 7.68
CA TYR A 63 -11.24 7.77 8.81
C TYR A 63 -11.95 7.23 10.05
N LEU A 64 -13.25 6.92 9.97
CA LEU A 64 -14.02 6.39 11.10
C LEU A 64 -13.48 5.05 11.60
N TYR A 65 -13.13 4.14 10.70
CA TYR A 65 -12.56 2.84 11.05
C TYR A 65 -11.18 2.98 11.71
N SER A 66 -10.38 3.98 11.31
CA SER A 66 -9.08 4.24 11.94
C SER A 66 -9.19 4.69 13.39
N GLN A 67 -10.23 5.44 13.74
CA GLN A 67 -10.49 5.96 15.09
C GLN A 67 -11.11 4.91 16.02
N ALA A 68 -11.70 3.85 15.47
CA ALA A 68 -12.37 2.80 16.23
C ALA A 68 -11.38 1.95 17.07
N ASN A 69 -11.85 1.53 18.25
CA ASN A 69 -11.10 0.58 19.09
C ASN A 69 -11.23 -0.87 18.58
N ASP A 70 -10.46 -1.78 19.16
CA ASP A 70 -10.39 -3.18 18.69
C ASP A 70 -11.74 -3.91 18.76
N SER A 71 -12.57 -3.58 19.76
CA SER A 71 -13.91 -4.17 19.88
C SER A 71 -14.83 -3.67 18.77
N GLU A 72 -14.80 -2.36 18.48
CA GLU A 72 -15.60 -1.75 17.42
C GLU A 72 -15.19 -2.23 16.03
N LYS A 73 -13.88 -2.35 15.78
CA LYS A 73 -13.36 -2.91 14.52
C LYS A 73 -13.86 -4.33 14.29
N LYS A 74 -13.88 -5.16 15.34
CA LYS A 74 -14.39 -6.53 15.27
C LYS A 74 -15.88 -6.58 14.92
N ILE A 75 -16.68 -5.67 15.47
CA ILE A 75 -18.11 -5.55 15.14
C ILE A 75 -18.30 -5.21 13.66
N VAL A 76 -17.52 -4.25 13.14
CA VAL A 76 -17.57 -3.88 11.72
C VAL A 76 -17.19 -5.07 10.84
N GLU A 77 -16.15 -5.83 11.21
CA GLU A 77 -15.73 -7.02 10.47
C GLU A 77 -16.82 -8.10 10.43
N ASP A 78 -17.45 -8.38 11.57
CA ASP A 78 -18.52 -9.38 11.67
C ASP A 78 -19.75 -8.97 10.84
N LEU A 79 -20.11 -7.68 10.86
CA LEU A 79 -21.18 -7.15 10.00
C LEU A 79 -20.88 -7.37 8.52
N LEU A 80 -19.65 -7.03 8.07
CA LEU A 80 -19.24 -7.23 6.68
C LEU A 80 -19.29 -8.70 6.27
N LYS A 81 -18.87 -9.61 7.17
CA LYS A 81 -18.97 -11.07 6.94
C LYS A 81 -20.42 -11.51 6.78
N SER A 82 -21.32 -11.03 7.64
CA SER A 82 -22.76 -11.34 7.54
C SER A 82 -23.37 -10.87 6.22
N LEU A 83 -23.03 -9.66 5.77
CA LEU A 83 -23.51 -9.14 4.48
C LEU A 83 -22.99 -9.96 3.28
N LEU A 84 -21.73 -10.39 3.33
CA LEU A 84 -21.16 -11.26 2.29
C LEU A 84 -21.82 -12.65 2.27
N ALA A 85 -22.11 -13.21 3.44
CA ALA A 85 -22.82 -14.48 3.54
C ALA A 85 -24.26 -14.38 2.98
N ALA A 86 -24.97 -13.29 3.30
CA ALA A 86 -26.33 -13.05 2.83
C ALA A 86 -26.43 -12.83 1.30
N ARG A 87 -25.35 -12.39 0.66
CA ARG A 87 -25.29 -12.18 -0.80
C ARG A 87 -25.19 -13.48 -1.61
N ASN A 88 -24.76 -14.57 -0.98
CA ASN A 88 -24.57 -15.87 -1.64
C ASN A 88 -25.76 -16.83 -1.41
N LEU A 89 -26.89 -16.30 -0.96
CA LEU A 89 -28.19 -16.96 -0.83
C LEU A 89 -29.16 -16.43 -1.90
#